data_AF-A0A7U0YCJ1-F1
#
_entry.id   AF-A0A7U0YCJ1-F1
#
_cell.length_a   1.000
_cell.length_b   1.000
_cell.length_c   1.000
_cell.angle_alpha   90.00
_cell.angle_beta   90.00
_cell.angle_gamma   90.00
#
_symmetry.space_group_name_H-M   'P 1'
#
loop_
_entity.id
_entity.type
_entity.pdbx_description
1 polymer ?
#
loop_
_entity_poly.entity_id
_entity_poly.type
_entity_poly.pdbx_seq_one_letter_code
_entity_poly.pdbx_strand_id
1 'polypeptide(L)' 'KVMVFCNTLNSSRAVDHFLTENQISTVNYHGEVPAEERVENLNKFRKEEGDCPTLVCTDLAARGLDLDVD' A
#
# COMPACT_ATOMS: atom_id res chain seq x y z
N LYS A 1 -4.86 -1.33 10.77
CA LYS A 1 -4.20 -0.94 9.50
C LYS A 1 -2.95 -1.81 9.32
N VAL A 2 -2.72 -2.39 8.15
CA VAL A 2 -1.54 -3.25 7.87
C VAL A 2 -0.73 -2.66 6.73
N MET A 3 0.59 -2.57 6.91
CA MET A 3 1.55 -2.22 5.86
C MET A 3 2.48 -3.39 5.61
N VAL A 4 2.74 -3.69 4.33
CA VAL A 4 3.70 -4.71 3.92
C VAL A 4 4.81 -4.07 3.11
N PHE A 5 6.01 -4.08 3.68
CA PHE A 5 7.21 -3.54 3.05
C PHE A 5 7.92 -4.59 2.22
N CYS A 6 8.19 -4.26 0.96
CA CYS A 6 8.83 -5.12 -0.01
C CYS A 6 10.14 -4.50 -0.50
N ASN A 7 11.22 -5.27 -0.45
CA ASN A 7 12.54 -4.81 -0.91
C ASN A 7 12.59 -4.56 -2.43
N THR A 8 11.74 -5.23 -3.21
CA THR A 8 11.66 -5.06 -4.67
C THR A 8 10.23 -4.85 -5.13
N LEU A 9 10.08 -4.22 -6.30
CA LEU A 9 8.78 -4.07 -6.95
C LEU A 9 8.12 -5.41 -7.26
N ASN A 10 8.91 -6.39 -7.71
CA ASN A 10 8.38 -7.72 -8.03
C ASN A 10 7.82 -8.41 -6.78
N SER A 11 8.47 -8.24 -5.62
CA SER A 11 7.96 -8.71 -4.33
C SER A 11 6.66 -8.00 -3.95
N SER A 12 6.57 -6.68 -4.16
CA SER A 12 5.34 -5.90 -3.91
C SER A 12 4.17 -6.44 -4.72
N ARG A 13 4.38 -6.68 -6.02
CA ARG A 13 3.35 -7.25 -6.92
C ARG A 13 2.95 -8.66 -6.53
N ALA A 14 3.90 -9.50 -6.14
CA ALA A 14 3.62 -10.87 -5.71
C ALA A 14 2.77 -10.90 -4.44
N VAL A 15 3.08 -10.05 -3.47
CA VAL A 15 2.31 -9.90 -2.23
C VAL A 15 0.91 -9.36 -2.52
N ASP A 16 0.81 -8.31 -3.33
CA ASP A 16 -0.46 -7.71 -3.72
C ASP A 16 -1.40 -8.74 -4.38
N HIS A 17 -0.86 -9.52 -5.32
CA HIS A 17 -1.59 -10.58 -5.98
C HIS A 17 -2.04 -11.67 -4.99
N PHE A 18 -1.12 -12.17 -4.17
CA PHE A 18 -1.42 -13.18 -3.17
C PHE A 18 -2.52 -12.74 -2.20
N LEU A 19 -2.45 -11.50 -1.71
CA LEU A 19 -3.46 -10.95 -0.79
C LEU A 19 -4.82 -10.79 -1.49
N THR A 20 -4.83 -10.28 -2.72
CA THR A 20 -6.05 -10.12 -3.51
C THR A 20 -6.73 -11.47 -3.79
N GLU A 21 -5.96 -12.51 -4.13
CA GLU A 21 -6.47 -13.88 -4.33
C GLU A 21 -7.11 -14.45 -3.07
N ASN A 22 -6.62 -14.06 -1.89
CA ASN A 22 -7.17 -14.42 -0.58
C ASN A 22 -8.28 -13.47 -0.11
N GLN A 23 -8.86 -12.67 -1.01
CA GLN A 23 -9.94 -11.71 -0.73
C GLN A 23 -9.55 -10.63 0.28
N ILE A 24 -8.25 -10.34 0.41
CA ILE A 24 -7.74 -9.23 1.22
C ILE A 24 -7.56 -8.03 0.30
N SER A 25 -8.31 -6.97 0.58
CA SER A 25 -8.21 -5.71 -0.15
C SER A 25 -6.82 -5.09 0.04
N THR A 26 -6.18 -4.67 -1.04
CA THR A 26 -4.85 -4.08 -1.04
C THR A 26 -4.80 -2.80 -1.86
N VAL A 27 -3.85 -1.93 -1.51
CA VAL A 27 -3.49 -0.74 -2.28
C VAL A 27 -1.97 -0.65 -2.39
N ASN A 28 -1.48 -0.23 -3.56
CA ASN A 28 -0.06 -0.22 -3.86
C ASN A 28 0.55 1.18 -3.71
N TYR A 29 1.77 1.24 -3.15
CA TYR A 29 2.56 2.46 -3.01
C TYR A 29 4.03 2.20 -3.35
N HIS A 30 4.37 2.37 -4.63
CA HIS A 30 5.74 2.16 -5.13
C HIS A 30 6.04 3.07 -6.33
N GLY A 31 7.30 3.08 -6.79
CA GLY A 31 7.78 4.00 -7.83
C GLY A 31 7.06 3.92 -9.17
N GLU A 32 6.53 2.74 -9.55
CA GLU A 32 5.75 2.58 -10.78
C GLU A 32 4.27 2.97 -10.66
N VAL A 33 3.76 3.24 -9.45
CA VAL A 33 2.43 3.85 -9.30
C VAL A 33 2.56 5.35 -9.57
N PRO A 34 1.74 5.94 -10.45
CA PRO A 34 1.68 7.38 -10.69
C PRO A 34 1.55 8.17 -9.38
N ALA A 35 2.15 9.36 -9.31
CA ALA A 35 2.19 10.14 -8.08
C ALA A 35 0.79 10.49 -7.54
N GLU A 36 -0.15 10.82 -8.42
CA GLU A 36 -1.55 11.10 -8.06
C GLU A 36 -2.23 9.86 -7.45
N GLU A 37 -2.10 8.70 -8.12
CA GLU A 37 -2.65 7.44 -7.64
C GLU A 37 -2.02 6.98 -6.31
N ARG A 38 -0.72 7.25 -6.08
CA ARG A 38 -0.08 7.00 -4.78
C ARG A 38 -0.75 7.78 -3.65
N VAL A 39 -1.10 9.05 -3.88
CA VAL A 39 -1.79 9.88 -2.89
C VAL A 39 -3.20 9.35 -2.65
N GLU A 40 -3.92 8.96 -3.70
CA GLU A 40 -5.25 8.35 -3.56
C GLU A 40 -5.21 7.03 -2.79
N ASN A 41 -4.26 6.15 -3.10
CA ASN A 41 -4.08 4.86 -2.43
C ASN A 41 -3.71 5.03 -0.96
N LEU A 42 -2.85 6.00 -0.66
CA LEU A 42 -2.52 6.38 0.72
C LEU A 42 -3.75 6.92 1.46
N ASN A 43 -4.57 7.74 0.80
CA ASN A 43 -5.81 8.25 1.38
C ASN A 43 -6.83 7.13 1.63
N LYS A 44 -6.96 6.17 0.69
CA LYS A 44 -7.79 4.97 0.86
C LYS A 44 -7.34 4.14 2.07
N PHE A 45 -6.03 3.95 2.24
CA PHE A 45 -5.46 3.29 3.41
C PHE A 45 -5.71 4.04 4.73
N ARG A 46 -5.66 5.39 4.71
CA ARG A 46 -5.83 6.22 5.90
C ARG A 46 -7.27 6.29 6.40
N LYS A 47 -8.26 6.22 5.50
CA LYS A 47 -9.69 6.30 5.87
C LYS A 47 -10.02 5.31 6.98
N GLU A 48 -10.66 5.80 8.03
CA GLU A 48 -11.08 5.01 9.20
C GLU A 48 -12.41 4.30 8.99
N GLU A 49 -13.27 4.84 8.12
CA GLU A 49 -14.59 4.25 7.83
C GLU A 49 -14.54 3.36 6.59
N GLY A 50 -14.95 2.10 6.75
CA GLY A 50 -15.13 1.13 5.68
C GLY A 50 -14.08 0.03 5.65
N ASP A 51 -13.90 -0.57 4.46
CA ASP A 51 -12.92 -1.62 4.22
C ASP A 51 -11.53 -0.99 4.16
N CYS A 52 -10.69 -1.26 5.16
CA CYS A 52 -9.36 -0.67 5.29
C CYS A 52 -8.35 -1.57 4.56
N PRO A 53 -7.91 -1.21 3.34
CA PRO A 53 -7.04 -2.08 2.55
C PRO A 53 -5.65 -2.18 3.18
N THR A 54 -4.94 -3.25 2.89
CA THR A 54 -3.52 -3.40 3.24
C THR A 54 -2.68 -2.58 2.27
N LEU A 55 -1.78 -1.75 2.78
CA LEU A 55 -0.87 -0.96 1.94
C LEU A 55 0.39 -1.78 1.65
N VAL A 56 0.60 -2.14 0.39
CA VAL A 56 1.80 -2.85 -0.06
C VAL A 56 2.74 -1.83 -0.72
N CYS A 57 3.97 -1.73 -0.23
CA CYS A 57 4.89 -0.68 -0.64
C CYS A 57 6.34 -1.14 -0.73
N THR A 58 7.17 -0.37 -1.42
CA THR A 58 8.63 -0.57 -1.38
C THR A 58 9.29 0.33 -0.35
N ASP A 59 10.42 -0.14 0.22
CA ASP A 59 11.18 0.61 1.23
C ASP A 59 11.56 2.01 0.77
N LEU A 60 11.89 2.16 -0.51
CA LEU A 60 12.22 3.45 -1.11
C LEU A 60 11.01 4.38 -1.18
N ALA A 61 9.85 3.86 -1.56
CA ALA A 61 8.64 4.65 -1.69
C ALA A 61 8.11 5.07 -0.31
N ALA A 62 8.24 4.21 0.70
CA ALA A 62 7.71 4.49 2.03
C ALA A 62 8.50 5.55 2.82
N ARG A 63 9.70 5.93 2.37
CA ARG A 63 10.46 7.02 3.02
C ARG A 63 9.72 8.35 2.87
N GLY A 64 9.40 8.97 4.00
CA GLY A 64 8.64 10.23 4.03
C GLY A 64 7.13 10.04 4.00
N LEU A 65 6.61 8.82 4.19
CA LEU A 65 5.20 8.61 4.50
C LEU A 65 4.90 9.14 5.91
N ASP A 66 4.24 10.28 5.96
CA ASP A 66 3.77 10.88 7.22
C ASP A 66 2.40 10.29 7.60
N LEU A 67 2.41 9.12 8.22
CA LEU A 67 1.20 8.46 8.70
C LEU A 67 0.96 8.89 10.15
N ASP A 68 -0.09 9.67 10.39
CA ASP A 68 -0.61 9.86 11.75
C ASP A 68 -1.12 8.50 12.27
N VAL A 69 -0.32 7.88 13.12
CA VAL A 69 -0.67 6.69 13.88
C VAL A 69 -0.95 7.15 15.31
N ASP A 70 -2.22 7.37 15.60
CA ASP A 70 -2.75 7.44 16.98
C ASP A 70 -2.87 6.04 17.58
#